data_AF-A0AA92K226-F1
#
_entry.id   AF-A0AA92K226-F1
#
_cell.length_a   1.000
_cell.length_b   1.000
_cell.length_c   1.000
_cell.angle_alpha   90.00
_cell.angle_beta   90.00
_cell.angle_gamma   90.00
#
_symmetry.space_group_name_H-M   'P 1'
#
loop_
_entity.id
_entity.type
_entity.pdbx_description
1 polymer ?
#
loop_
_entity_poly.entity_id
_entity_poly.type
_entity_poly.pdbx_seq_one_letter_code
_entity_poly.pdbx_strand_id
1 'polypeptide(L)'
;MSGPTITMCPTMANPEAFNTIAELREELHRANATILKMADQLHSLNCIAQEVGERLGRMVLGHMRGDQDTVKRELDDLVAHHVKAIQKSQGGLH
;
A
#
# COMPACT_ATOMS: atom_id res chain seq x y z
N MET A 1 4.26 -11.09 -24.88
CA MET A 1 3.89 -10.27 -23.71
C MET A 1 2.53 -9.66 -24.01
N SER A 2 1.47 -10.11 -23.36
CA SER A 2 0.14 -9.52 -23.54
C SER A 2 0.11 -8.17 -22.82
N GLY A 3 -0.12 -7.10 -23.57
CA GLY A 3 -0.28 -5.75 -23.01
C GLY A 3 -1.48 -5.68 -22.07
N PRO A 4 -1.56 -4.66 -21.21
CA PRO A 4 -2.69 -4.48 -20.31
C PRO A 4 -4.00 -4.41 -21.10
N THR A 5 -4.97 -5.26 -20.74
CA THR A 5 -6.32 -5.18 -21.28
C THR A 5 -7.00 -3.96 -20.66
N ILE A 6 -7.17 -2.89 -21.44
CA ILE A 6 -7.97 -1.73 -21.04
C ILE A 6 -9.44 -2.12 -21.21
N THR A 7 -10.13 -2.42 -20.12
CA THR A 7 -11.57 -2.68 -20.14
C THR A 7 -12.30 -1.37 -20.37
N MET A 8 -12.86 -1.20 -21.58
CA MET A 8 -13.65 -0.04 -21.99
C MET A 8 -15.07 -0.11 -21.41
N CYS A 9 -15.20 0.00 -20.09
CA CYS A 9 -16.49 0.25 -19.44
C CYS A 9 -16.71 1.76 -19.24
N PRO A 10 -17.96 2.25 -19.15
CA PRO A 10 -18.22 3.59 -18.66
C PRO A 10 -17.55 3.77 -17.29
N THR A 11 -16.74 4.82 -17.15
CA THR A 11 -16.04 5.14 -15.90
C THR A 11 -16.11 6.64 -15.67
N MET A 12 -15.88 7.08 -14.43
CA MET A 12 -15.76 8.51 -14.11
C MET A 12 -14.66 9.24 -14.91
N ALA A 13 -13.71 8.51 -15.53
CA ALA A 13 -12.69 9.08 -16.42
C ALA A 13 -13.23 9.46 -17.81
N ASN A 14 -14.44 9.00 -18.17
CA ASN A 14 -15.17 9.39 -19.37
C ASN A 14 -16.67 9.53 -19.06
N PRO A 15 -17.10 10.66 -18.49
CA PRO A 15 -18.50 10.85 -18.08
C PRO A 15 -19.49 10.86 -19.25
N GLU A 16 -19.05 11.19 -20.46
CA GLU A 16 -19.89 11.18 -21.66
C GLU A 16 -20.27 9.75 -22.11
N ALA A 17 -19.67 8.71 -21.51
CA ALA A 17 -20.03 7.32 -21.78
C ALA A 17 -21.28 6.83 -21.02
N PHE A 18 -21.80 7.61 -20.06
CA PHE A 18 -23.03 7.27 -19.34
C PHE A 18 -24.25 7.77 -20.11
N ASN A 19 -25.22 6.90 -20.32
CA ASN A 19 -26.45 7.24 -21.04
C ASN A 19 -27.59 7.60 -20.08
N THR A 20 -27.44 7.27 -18.79
CA THR A 20 -28.45 7.55 -17.77
C THR A 20 -27.85 8.06 -16.45
N ILE A 21 -28.67 8.77 -15.68
CA ILE A 21 -28.31 9.24 -14.33
C ILE A 21 -28.09 8.06 -13.37
N ALA A 22 -28.80 6.93 -13.57
CA ALA A 22 -28.66 5.76 -12.71
C ALA A 22 -27.26 5.14 -12.86
N GLU A 23 -26.79 4.94 -14.10
CA GLU A 23 -25.43 4.45 -14.40
C GLU A 23 -24.35 5.35 -13.79
N LEU A 24 -24.52 6.68 -13.90
CA LEU A 24 -23.60 7.64 -13.31
C LEU A 24 -23.56 7.52 -11.77
N ARG A 25 -24.72 7.35 -11.10
CA ARG A 25 -24.76 7.20 -9.64
C ARG A 25 -24.07 5.92 -9.17
N GLU A 26 -24.29 4.81 -9.87
CA GLU A 26 -23.63 3.55 -9.55
C GLU A 26 -22.11 3.65 -9.67
N GLU A 27 -21.63 4.27 -10.75
CA GLU A 27 -20.19 4.42 -10.97
C GLU A 27 -19.57 5.44 -10.01
N LEU A 28 -20.31 6.49 -9.62
CA LEU A 28 -19.89 7.39 -8.55
C LEU A 28 -19.77 6.67 -7.20
N HIS A 29 -20.73 5.79 -6.86
CA HIS A 29 -20.64 4.98 -5.65
C HIS A 29 -19.44 4.03 -5.69
N ARG A 30 -19.18 3.39 -6.83
CA ARG A 30 -17.99 2.55 -7.03
C ARG A 30 -16.69 3.34 -6.87
N ALA A 31 -16.60 4.51 -7.51
CA ALA A 31 -15.44 5.39 -7.44
C ALA A 31 -15.19 5.84 -5.99
N ASN A 32 -16.23 6.26 -5.27
CA ASN A 32 -16.12 6.66 -3.86
C ASN A 32 -15.63 5.51 -2.97
N ALA A 33 -16.17 4.29 -3.14
CA ALA A 33 -15.72 3.13 -2.39
C ALA A 33 -14.25 2.79 -2.68
N THR A 34 -13.83 2.94 -3.95
CA THR A 34 -12.45 2.73 -4.38
C THR A 34 -11.51 3.76 -3.76
N ILE A 35 -11.88 5.05 -3.80
CA ILE A 35 -11.11 6.14 -3.19
C ILE A 35 -10.96 5.93 -1.69
N LEU A 36 -12.04 5.55 -0.99
CA LEU A 36 -11.99 5.30 0.44
C LEU A 36 -11.03 4.15 0.78
N LYS A 37 -11.08 3.06 0.00
CA LYS A 37 -10.15 1.93 0.14
C LYS A 37 -8.70 2.35 -0.11
N MET A 38 -8.46 3.15 -1.15
CA MET A 38 -7.12 3.67 -1.44
C MET A 38 -6.60 4.58 -0.33
N ALA A 39 -7.45 5.43 0.25
CA ALA A 39 -7.08 6.30 1.36
C ALA A 39 -6.68 5.48 2.61
N ASP A 40 -7.41 4.40 2.92
CA ASP A 40 -7.07 3.48 4.01
C ASP A 40 -5.73 2.78 3.76
N GLN A 41 -5.50 2.29 2.53
CA GLN A 41 -4.23 1.68 2.13
C GLN A 41 -3.06 2.66 2.22
N LEU A 42 -3.25 3.91 1.77
CA LEU A 42 -2.25 4.97 1.87
C LEU A 42 -1.94 5.31 3.33
N HIS A 43 -2.96 5.38 4.19
CA HIS A 43 -2.76 5.61 5.62
C HIS A 43 -1.93 4.49 6.25
N SER A 44 -2.28 3.23 5.98
CA SER A 44 -1.53 2.07 6.45
C SER A 44 -0.07 2.09 5.99
N LEU A 45 0.17 2.39 4.70
CA LEU A 45 1.52 2.54 4.15
C LEU A 45 2.30 3.67 4.83
N ASN A 46 1.65 4.81 5.09
CA ASN A 46 2.29 5.95 5.75
C ASN A 46 2.70 5.59 7.19
N CYS A 47 1.84 4.89 7.94
CA CYS A 47 2.16 4.41 9.28
C CYS A 47 3.38 3.45 9.27
N ILE A 48 3.42 2.51 8.33
CA ILE A 48 4.56 1.59 8.17
C ILE A 48 5.84 2.36 7.82
N ALA A 49 5.76 3.33 6.89
CA ALA A 49 6.91 4.13 6.48
C ALA A 49 7.46 4.98 7.64
N GLN A 50 6.58 5.58 8.44
CA GLN A 50 6.99 6.31 9.65
C GLN A 50 7.68 5.40 10.66
N GLU A 51 7.10 4.23 10.94
CA GLU A 51 7.70 3.26 11.89
C GLU A 51 9.09 2.80 11.44
N VAL A 52 9.23 2.44 10.16
CA VAL A 52 10.52 2.04 9.58
C VAL A 52 11.52 3.20 9.64
N GLY A 53 11.09 4.43 9.34
CA GLY A 53 11.93 5.63 9.42
C GLY A 53 12.45 5.89 10.84
N GLU A 54 11.61 5.77 11.86
CA GLU A 54 12.01 5.91 13.26
C GLU A 54 13.00 4.83 13.69
N ARG A 55 12.76 3.57 13.31
CA ARG A 55 13.67 2.45 13.57
C ARG A 55 15.04 2.67 12.93
N LEU A 56 15.07 3.09 11.66
CA LEU A 56 16.32 3.45 10.97
C LEU A 56 17.06 4.58 11.70
N GLY A 57 16.34 5.61 12.14
CA GLY A 57 16.91 6.69 12.95
C GLY A 57 17.58 6.18 14.23
N ARG A 58 16.90 5.29 14.98
CA ARG A 58 17.47 4.67 16.20
C ARG A 58 18.70 3.81 15.89
N MET A 59 18.67 3.01 14.83
CA MET A 59 19.84 2.22 14.41
C MET A 59 21.04 3.09 14.05
N VAL A 60 20.84 4.15 13.26
CA VAL A 60 21.93 5.07 12.87
C VAL A 60 22.54 5.73 14.12
N LEU A 61 21.71 6.20 15.05
CA LEU A 61 22.20 6.79 16.30
C LEU A 61 22.94 5.78 17.19
N GLY A 62 22.43 4.56 17.31
CA GLY A 62 23.09 3.47 18.04
C GLY A 62 24.46 3.14 17.43
N HIS A 63 24.52 3.02 16.10
CA HIS A 63 25.74 2.77 15.36
C HIS A 63 26.78 3.88 15.58
N MET A 64 26.38 5.15 15.48
CA MET A 64 27.27 6.29 15.74
C MET A 64 27.83 6.31 17.16
N ARG A 65 27.10 5.75 18.13
CA ARG A 65 27.52 5.64 19.54
C ARG A 65 28.31 4.37 19.84
N GLY A 66 28.48 3.48 18.87
CA GLY A 66 29.08 2.16 19.09
C GLY A 66 28.17 1.20 19.89
N ASP A 67 26.90 1.54 20.08
CA ASP A 67 25.92 0.74 20.81
C ASP A 67 25.38 -0.38 19.91
N GLN A 68 26.14 -1.48 19.84
CA GLN A 68 25.81 -2.64 19.02
C GLN A 68 24.56 -3.38 19.52
N ASP A 69 24.26 -3.31 20.82
CA ASP A 69 23.09 -3.97 21.40
C ASP A 69 21.79 -3.31 20.92
N THR A 70 21.75 -1.97 20.91
CA THR A 70 20.62 -1.23 20.32
C THR A 70 20.45 -1.54 18.85
N VAL A 71 21.54 -1.56 18.06
CA VAL A 71 21.47 -1.87 16.62
C VAL A 71 20.93 -3.28 16.40
N LYS A 72 21.44 -4.27 17.14
CA LYS A 72 20.99 -5.65 17.04
C LYS A 72 19.50 -5.79 17.38
N ARG A 73 19.05 -5.17 18.47
CA ARG A 73 17.65 -5.21 18.90
C ARG A 73 16.69 -4.65 17.83
N GLU A 74 17.01 -3.49 17.26
CA GLU A 74 16.15 -2.89 16.23
C GLU A 74 16.12 -3.74 14.94
N LEU A 75 17.22 -4.41 14.58
CA LEU A 75 17.26 -5.35 13.46
C LEU A 75 16.43 -6.61 13.73
N ASP A 76 16.55 -7.20 14.92
CA ASP A 76 15.78 -8.38 15.32
C ASP A 76 14.27 -8.09 15.28
N ASP A 77 13.84 -6.93 15.79
CA ASP A 77 12.46 -6.49 15.73
C ASP A 77 11.97 -6.27 14.29
N LEU A 78 12.79 -5.64 13.43
CA LEU A 78 12.45 -5.42 12.02
C LEU A 78 12.23 -6.75 11.28
N VAL A 79 13.04 -7.75 11.56
CA VAL A 79 12.89 -9.11 11.02
C VAL A 79 11.60 -9.77 11.51
N ALA A 80 11.29 -9.63 12.80
CA ALA A 80 10.10 -10.22 13.40
C ALA A 80 8.78 -9.64 12.83
N HIS A 81 8.75 -8.33 12.58
CA HIS A 81 7.51 -7.59 12.30
C HIS A 81 7.33 -7.14 10.84
N HIS A 82 8.41 -6.83 10.11
CA HIS A 82 8.30 -6.19 8.79
C HIS A 82 8.79 -7.06 7.62
N VAL A 83 9.76 -7.97 7.84
CA VAL A 83 10.31 -8.82 6.77
C VAL A 83 9.33 -9.92 6.29
N LYS A 84 8.29 -10.25 7.06
CA LYS A 84 7.26 -11.23 6.66
C LYS A 84 6.29 -10.74 5.58
N ALA A 85 6.29 -9.45 5.23
CA ALA A 85 5.39 -8.89 4.20
C ALA A 85 5.76 -9.28 2.75
N ILE A 86 6.96 -9.80 2.49
CA ILE A 86 7.40 -10.16 1.13
C ILE A 86 7.07 -11.62 0.75
N GLN A 87 6.76 -12.49 1.72
CA GLN A 87 6.54 -13.93 1.46
C GLN A 87 5.08 -14.36 1.30
N LYS A 88 4.09 -13.48 1.46
CA LYS A 88 2.68 -13.88 1.34
C LYS A 88 2.01 -13.23 0.11
N SER A 89 1.86 -14.08 -0.92
CA SER A 89 0.91 -14.02 -2.06
C SER A 89 1.47 -13.66 -3.45
N GLN A 90 2.20 -14.61 -4.06
CA GLN A 90 1.96 -15.00 -5.45
C GLN A 90 1.93 -16.53 -5.54
N GLY A 91 0.81 -17.10 -5.13
CA GLY A 91 0.58 -18.54 -5.17
C GLY A 91 -0.91 -18.82 -5.22
N GLY A 92 -1.45 -18.87 -6.43
CA GLY A 92 -2.81 -19.34 -6.68
C GLY A 92 -3.49 -18.57 -7.81
N LEU A 93 -3.43 -19.15 -9.01
CA LEU A 93 -4.61 -19.53 -9.80
C LEU A 93 -4.09 -20.33 -11.01
N HIS A 94 -4.22 -21.66 -10.90
CA HIS A 94 -4.39 -22.56 -12.04
C HIS A 94 -5.72 -22.25 -12.73
#